data_AF-A0A349W545-F1
#
_entry.id   AF-A0A349W545-F1
#
_cell.length_a   1.000
_cell.length_b   1.000
_cell.length_c   1.000
_cell.angle_alpha   90.00
_cell.angle_beta   90.00
_cell.angle_gamma   90.00
#
_symmetry.space_group_name_H-M   'P 1'
#
loop_
_entity.id
_entity.type
_entity.pdbx_description
1 polymer ?
#
loop_
_entity_poly.entity_id
_entity_poly.type
_entity_poly.pdbx_seq_one_letter_code
_entity_poly.pdbx_strand_id
1 'polypeptide(L)' 'MLFKKSIPQLIAEANENGEHTLKRTLSSSGLIALGVGAIIGAGLFSLTGI' A
#
# COMPACT_ATOMS: atom_id res chain seq x y z
N MET A 1 -14.34 23.10 -2.15
CA MET A 1 -15.39 22.09 -1.90
C MET A 1 -14.71 20.74 -1.75
N LEU A 2 -14.88 20.04 -0.62
CA LEU A 2 -14.26 18.72 -0.39
C LEU A 2 -15.12 17.65 -1.07
N PHE A 3 -14.71 17.22 -2.25
CA PHE A 3 -15.33 16.06 -2.91
C PHE A 3 -14.79 14.78 -2.26
N LYS A 4 -15.69 14.01 -1.65
CA LYS A 4 -15.34 12.72 -1.04
C LYS A 4 -15.99 11.61 -1.85
N LYS A 5 -15.19 10.60 -2.20
CA LYS A 5 -15.69 9.38 -2.82
C LYS A 5 -16.53 8.60 -1.80
N SER A 6 -17.63 8.01 -2.25
CA SER A 6 -18.45 7.18 -1.37
C SER A 6 -17.73 5.86 -1.05
N ILE A 7 -17.96 5.30 0.14
CA ILE A 7 -17.40 3.99 0.52
C ILE A 7 -17.80 2.88 -0.47
N PRO A 8 -19.08 2.77 -0.90
CA PRO A 8 -19.47 1.77 -1.90
C PRO A 8 -18.70 1.90 -3.21
N GLN A 9 -18.43 3.13 -3.65
CA GLN A 9 -17.67 3.37 -4.88
C GLN A 9 -16.20 2.93 -4.74
N LEU A 10 -15.56 3.19 -3.59
CA LEU A 10 -14.19 2.73 -3.33
C LEU A 10 -14.10 1.20 -3.30
N ILE A 11 -15.09 0.53 -2.71
CA ILE A 11 -15.14 -0.93 -2.66
C ILE A 11 -15.35 -1.53 -4.06
N ALA A 12 -16.18 -0.89 -4.90
CA ALA A 12 -16.40 -1.35 -6.27
C ALA A 12 -15.10 -1.34 -7.08
N GLU A 13 -14.37 -0.22 -7.05
CA GLU A 13 -13.08 -0.06 -7.75
C GLU A 13 -12.00 -1.02 -7.23
N ALA A 14 -11.93 -1.22 -5.90
CA ALA A 14 -10.96 -2.15 -5.30
C ALA A 14 -11.19 -3.63 -5.68
N ASN A 15 -12.37 -3.96 -6.24
CA ASN A 15 -12.73 -5.31 -6.68
C ASN A 15 -12.69 -5.47 -8.21
N GLU A 16 -12.36 -4.43 -8.97
CA GLU A 16 -12.13 -4.56 -10.40
C GLU A 16 -10.96 -5.53 -10.68
N ASN A 17 -11.06 -6.29 -11.77
CA ASN A 17 -10.03 -7.23 -12.22
C ASN A 17 -9.81 -7.05 -13.74
N GLY A 18 -8.57 -7.14 -14.20
CA GLY A 18 -8.19 -6.99 -15.61
C GLY A 18 -6.84 -6.30 -15.82
N GLU A 19 -6.60 -5.85 -17.05
CA GLU A 19 -5.32 -5.28 -17.52
C GLU A 19 -4.80 -4.09 -16.71
N HIS A 20 -5.67 -3.33 -16.05
CA HIS A 20 -5.31 -2.15 -15.24
C HIS A 20 -5.33 -2.41 -13.72
N THR A 21 -5.32 -3.67 -13.30
CA THR A 21 -5.46 -4.06 -11.89
C THR A 21 -4.31 -4.94 -11.43
N LEU A 22 -4.00 -4.89 -10.14
CA LEU A 22 -2.96 -5.73 -9.55
C LEU A 22 -3.55 -7.08 -9.12
N LYS A 23 -2.83 -8.16 -9.43
CA LYS A 23 -3.17 -9.48 -8.88
C LYS A 23 -2.93 -9.48 -7.38
N ARG A 24 -3.90 -9.99 -6.61
CA ARG A 24 -3.78 -10.18 -5.14
C ARG A 24 -2.84 -11.36 -4.84
N THR A 25 -1.54 -11.09 -4.81
CA THR A 25 -0.49 -12.11 -4.64
C THR A 25 0.20 -12.07 -3.28
N LEU A 26 0.10 -10.96 -2.54
CA LEU A 26 0.75 -10.82 -1.24
C LEU A 26 0.01 -11.63 -0.16
N SER A 27 0.74 -12.53 0.49
CA SER A 27 0.31 -13.21 1.73
C SER A 27 0.60 -12.33 2.96
N SER A 28 0.17 -12.77 4.14
CA SER A 28 0.41 -12.07 5.40
C SER A 28 1.88 -11.74 5.63
N SER A 29 2.79 -12.67 5.33
CA SER A 29 4.24 -12.41 5.45
C SER A 29 4.73 -11.38 4.43
N GLY A 30 4.21 -11.40 3.21
CA GLY A 30 4.50 -10.39 2.18
C GLY A 30 4.05 -8.99 2.59
N LEU A 31 2.88 -8.87 3.23
CA LEU A 31 2.38 -7.59 3.74
C LEU A 31 3.24 -7.06 4.90
N ILE A 32 3.69 -7.94 5.80
CA ILE A 32 4.61 -7.56 6.89
C ILE A 32 5.93 -7.06 6.31
N ALA A 33 6.52 -7.78 5.36
CA ALA A 33 7.77 -7.38 4.71
C ALA A 33 7.64 -6.02 4.00
N LEU A 34 6.51 -5.78 3.31
CA LEU A 34 6.21 -4.50 2.67
C LEU A 34 6.17 -3.37 3.70
N GLY A 35 5.48 -3.57 4.83
CA GLY A 35 5.39 -2.56 5.89
C GLY A 35 6.75 -2.23 6.50
N VAL A 36 7.54 -3.25 6.84
CA VAL A 36 8.89 -3.06 7.39
C VAL A 36 9.80 -2.32 6.41
N GLY A 37 9.81 -2.74 5.14
CA GLY A 37 10.63 -2.09 4.11
C GLY A 37 10.21 -0.64 3.80
N ALA A 38 8.92 -0.31 3.94
CA ALA A 38 8.42 1.04 3.75
C ALA A 38 8.75 1.98 4.93
N ILE A 39 8.88 1.44 6.15
CA ILE A 39 9.17 2.22 7.37
C ILE A 39 10.68 2.37 7.59
N ILE A 40 11.42 1.27 7.46
CA ILE A 40 12.86 1.23 7.74
C ILE A 40 13.61 1.50 6.44
N GLY A 41 14.00 2.76 6.25
CA GLY A 41 14.73 3.21 5.07
C GLY A 41 15.86 4.18 5.40
N ALA A 42 16.17 5.06 4.46
CA ALA A 42 17.29 6.01 4.55
C ALA A 42 17.30 6.82 5.85
N GLY A 43 16.13 7.16 6.41
CA GLY A 43 16.03 7.90 7.67
C GLY A 43 16.75 7.23 8.85
N LEU A 44 16.55 5.92 9.07
CA LEU A 44 17.23 5.21 10.16
C LEU A 44 18.76 5.22 9.95
N PHE A 45 19.20 4.91 8.73
CA PHE A 45 20.62 4.83 8.39
C PHE A 45 21.33 6.20 8.41
N SER A 46 20.64 7.30 8.09
CA SER A 46 21.19 8.65 8.16
C SER A 46 21.28 9.19 9.60
N LEU A 47 20.35 8.81 10.48
CA LEU A 47 20.32 9.26 11.88
C LEU A 47 21.30 8.49 12.77
N THR A 48 21.52 7.20 12.50
CA THR A 48 22.51 6.39 13.24
C THR A 48 23.89 6.39 12.60
N GLY A 49 24.05 6.99 11.42
CA GLY A 49 25.28 7.01 10.62
C GLY A 49 26.14 8.28 10.78
N ILE A 50 25.76 9.18 11.69
CA ILE A 50 26.63 10.24 12.23
C ILE A 50 27.39 9.76 13.46
#